data_AF-A0A2P6W9L7-F1
#
_entry.id   AF-A0A2P6W9L7-F1
#
_cell.length_a   1.000
_cell.length_b   1.000
_cell.length_c   1.000
_cell.angle_alpha   90.00
_cell.angle_beta   90.00
_cell.angle_gamma   90.00
#
_symmetry.space_group_name_H-M   'P 1'
#
loop_
_entity.id
_entity.type
_entity.pdbx_description
1 polymer ?
#
loop_
_entity_poly.entity_id
_entity_poly.type
_entity_poly.pdbx_seq_one_letter_code
_entity_poly.pdbx_strand_id
1 'polypeptide(L)'
;MTFVGDVNSTLDDGDADLLDARDAIVELFGVLGVDVRPNATETESEMADLLLNLRESFRESEDWETSDLIRDRLQTLGFKVEDTDSGAEWFRN
;
A
#
# COMPACT_ATOMS: atom_id res chain seq x y z
N MET A 1 -6.18 11.11 23.91
CA MET A 1 -5.18 10.57 22.97
C MET A 1 -5.69 10.88 21.56
N THR A 2 -5.84 12.17 21.26
CA THR A 2 -6.65 12.66 20.12
C THR A 2 -5.76 13.24 19.01
N PHE A 3 -4.56 13.67 19.38
CA PHE A 3 -3.61 14.35 18.49
C PHE A 3 -3.18 13.52 17.27
N VAL A 4 -2.99 12.20 17.44
CA VAL A 4 -2.58 11.33 16.32
C VAL A 4 -3.73 11.09 15.33
N GLY A 5 -4.97 11.03 15.81
CA GLY A 5 -6.15 10.88 14.96
C GLY A 5 -6.45 12.14 14.14
N ASP A 6 -6.30 13.31 14.76
CA ASP A 6 -6.53 14.60 14.10
C ASP A 6 -5.48 14.85 13.00
N VAL A 7 -4.21 14.52 13.26
CA VAL A 7 -3.12 14.64 12.27
C VAL A 7 -3.32 13.69 11.09
N ASN A 8 -3.75 12.44 11.35
CA ASN A 8 -4.04 11.49 10.27
C ASN A 8 -5.24 11.94 9.43
N SER A 9 -6.26 12.55 10.05
CA SER A 9 -7.42 13.08 9.32
C SER A 9 -7.09 14.29 8.45
N THR A 10 -6.05 15.09 8.78
CA THR A 10 -5.65 16.26 7.98
C THR A 10 -4.60 15.94 6.92
N LEU A 11 -3.88 14.83 7.06
CA LEU A 11 -2.98 14.31 6.01
C LEU A 11 -3.76 13.84 4.78
N ASP A 12 -5.01 13.39 4.96
CA ASP A 12 -5.90 12.95 3.88
C ASP A 12 -6.44 14.13 3.02
N ASP A 13 -6.32 15.36 3.52
CA ASP A 13 -6.70 16.59 2.79
C ASP A 13 -5.60 17.11 1.84
N GLY A 14 -4.43 16.48 1.78
CA GLY A 14 -3.40 16.75 0.76
C GLY A 14 -2.64 18.08 0.94
N ASP A 15 -2.47 18.54 2.18
CA ASP A 15 -1.70 19.76 2.46
C ASP A 15 -0.19 19.51 2.29
N ALA A 16 0.45 20.22 1.35
CA ALA A 16 1.83 19.99 0.95
C ALA A 16 2.83 20.18 2.12
N ASP A 17 2.53 21.10 3.03
CA ASP A 17 3.36 21.39 4.21
C ASP A 17 3.39 20.20 5.20
N LEU A 18 2.37 19.34 5.18
CA LEU A 18 2.30 18.15 6.05
C LEU A 18 3.05 16.95 5.46
N LEU A 19 3.19 16.88 4.13
CA LEU A 19 4.05 15.89 3.47
C LEU A 19 5.52 16.14 3.79
N ASP A 20 5.95 17.41 3.79
CA ASP A 20 7.31 17.79 4.19
C ASP A 20 7.56 17.48 5.67
N ALA A 21 6.57 17.73 6.54
CA ALA A 21 6.68 17.40 7.97
C ALA A 21 6.79 15.88 8.20
N ARG A 22 6.02 15.07 7.46
CA ARG A 22 6.15 13.61 7.46
C ARG A 22 7.55 13.18 7.05
N ASP A 23 8.08 13.73 5.96
CA ASP A 23 9.38 13.34 5.42
C ASP A 23 10.53 13.68 6.38
N ALA A 24 10.47 14.85 7.02
CA ALA A 24 11.43 15.23 8.07
C ALA A 24 11.39 14.28 9.28
N ILE A 25 10.20 13.80 9.66
CA ILE A 25 10.04 12.82 10.74
C ILE A 25 10.63 11.46 10.35
N VAL A 26 10.40 11.01 9.11
CA VAL A 26 10.99 9.76 8.58
C VAL A 26 12.52 9.87 8.55
N GLU A 27 13.07 11.00 8.11
CA GLU A 27 14.52 11.25 8.10
C GLU A 27 15.12 11.19 9.52
N LEU A 28 14.47 11.83 10.50
CA LEU A 28 14.90 11.80 11.90
C LEU A 28 14.90 10.38 12.48
N PHE A 29 13.84 9.61 12.23
CA PHE A 29 13.78 8.22 12.67
C PHE A 29 14.85 7.36 11.98
N GLY A 30 15.17 7.63 10.71
CA GLY A 30 16.28 7.01 9.99
C GLY A 30 17.63 7.23 10.65
N VAL A 31 17.92 8.44 11.16
CA VAL A 31 19.14 8.74 11.93
C VAL A 31 19.22 7.93 13.23
N LEU A 32 18.07 7.67 13.86
CA LEU A 32 17.97 6.86 15.07
C LEU A 32 17.98 5.34 14.80
N GLY A 33 18.09 4.91 13.53
CA GLY A 33 18.06 3.51 13.12
C GLY A 33 16.67 2.88 13.18
N VAL A 34 15.62 3.70 13.22
CA VAL A 34 14.22 3.27 13.20
C VAL A 34 13.69 3.44 11.77
N ASP A 35 13.37 2.32 11.14
CA ASP A 35 12.86 2.28 9.78
C ASP A 35 11.34 2.46 9.79
N VAL A 36 10.90 3.72 9.63
CA VAL A 36 9.47 4.05 9.55
C VAL A 36 9.04 3.94 8.09
N ARG A 37 8.52 2.77 7.72
CA ARG A 37 7.91 2.58 6.40
C ARG A 37 6.48 3.11 6.42
N PRO A 38 6.10 4.00 5.50
CA PRO A 38 4.71 4.37 5.36
C PRO A 38 3.91 3.12 5.00
N ASN A 39 2.88 2.83 5.79
CA ASN A 39 1.84 1.89 5.38
C ASN A 39 1.20 2.41 4.08
N ALA A 40 0.58 1.52 3.33
CA ALA A 40 -0.21 1.95 2.18
C ALA A 40 -1.27 2.95 2.62
N THR A 41 -1.45 4.01 1.85
CA THR A 41 -2.58 4.91 2.06
C THR A 41 -3.88 4.14 1.82
N GLU A 42 -5.01 4.68 2.30
CA GLU A 42 -6.32 4.07 2.10
C GLU A 42 -6.62 3.92 0.60
N THR A 43 -6.32 4.96 -0.20
CA THR A 43 -6.46 4.91 -1.66
C THR A 43 -5.57 3.85 -2.32
N GLU A 44 -4.30 3.74 -1.92
CA GLU A 44 -3.40 2.70 -2.45
C GLU A 44 -3.88 1.29 -2.09
N SER A 45 -4.44 1.13 -0.90
CA SER A 45 -5.01 -0.12 -0.40
C SER A 45 -6.23 -0.54 -1.23
N GLU A 46 -7.18 0.37 -1.44
CA GLU A 46 -8.35 0.13 -2.29
C GLU A 46 -7.96 -0.21 -3.73
N MET A 47 -6.94 0.46 -4.26
CA MET A 47 -6.43 0.19 -5.60
C MET A 47 -5.80 -1.21 -5.70
N ALA A 48 -5.02 -1.62 -4.69
CA ALA A 48 -4.43 -2.95 -4.61
C ALA A 48 -5.50 -4.04 -4.51
N ASP A 49 -6.53 -3.84 -3.68
CA ASP A 49 -7.66 -4.77 -3.54
C ASP A 49 -8.43 -4.91 -4.86
N LEU A 50 -8.68 -3.80 -5.58
CA LEU A 50 -9.34 -3.84 -6.88
C LEU A 50 -8.52 -4.64 -7.91
N LEU A 51 -7.20 -4.44 -7.94
CA LEU A 51 -6.31 -5.17 -8.83
C LEU A 51 -6.23 -6.67 -8.48
N LEU A 52 -6.29 -7.04 -7.21
CA LEU A 52 -6.35 -8.44 -6.80
C LEU A 52 -7.65 -9.13 -7.21
N ASN A 53 -8.79 -8.47 -7.02
CA ASN A 53 -10.08 -8.97 -7.50
C ASN A 53 -10.08 -9.16 -9.03
N LEU A 54 -9.46 -8.23 -9.76
CA LEU A 54 -9.31 -8.33 -11.21
C LEU A 54 -8.41 -9.51 -11.60
N ARG A 55 -7.30 -9.72 -10.87
CA ARG A 55 -6.41 -10.87 -11.04
C ARG A 55 -7.16 -12.19 -10.86
N GLU A 56 -8.03 -12.30 -9.85
CA GLU A 56 -8.87 -13.48 -9.63
C GLU A 56 -9.83 -13.71 -10.80
N SER A 57 -10.48 -12.66 -11.28
CA SER A 57 -11.36 -12.74 -12.46
C SER A 57 -10.64 -13.27 -13.71
N PHE A 58 -9.37 -12.87 -13.91
CA PHE A 58 -8.53 -13.39 -15.00
C PHE A 58 -8.11 -14.85 -14.78
N ARG A 59 -7.85 -15.30 -13.54
CA ARG A 59 -7.63 -16.72 -13.24
C ARG A 59 -8.87 -17.57 -13.54
N GLU A 60 -10.06 -17.10 -13.16
CA GLU A 60 -11.33 -17.78 -13.44
C GLU A 60 -11.60 -17.88 -14.94
N SER A 61 -11.15 -16.88 -15.70
CA SER A 61 -11.22 -16.85 -17.17
C SER A 61 -10.09 -17.62 -17.87
N GLU A 62 -9.25 -18.34 -17.10
CA GLU A 62 -8.07 -19.08 -17.56
C GLU A 62 -7.01 -18.22 -18.29
N ASP A 63 -7.04 -16.91 -18.09
CA ASP A 63 -6.03 -15.97 -18.60
C ASP A 63 -4.90 -15.79 -17.58
N TRP A 64 -4.04 -16.81 -17.53
CA TRP A 64 -2.91 -16.87 -16.62
C TRP A 64 -1.86 -15.79 -16.89
N GLU A 65 -1.68 -15.39 -18.16
CA GLU A 65 -0.69 -14.39 -18.56
C GLU A 65 -1.05 -13.01 -18.00
N THR A 66 -2.31 -12.59 -18.16
CA THR A 66 -2.78 -11.31 -17.61
C THR A 66 -2.81 -11.34 -16.08
N SER A 67 -3.18 -12.47 -15.48
CA SER A 67 -3.16 -12.65 -14.02
C SER A 67 -1.74 -12.49 -13.44
N ASP A 68 -0.75 -13.11 -14.05
CA ASP A 68 0.66 -13.00 -13.64
C ASP A 68 1.20 -11.57 -13.86
N LEU A 69 0.82 -10.92 -14.96
CA LEU A 69 1.19 -9.52 -15.21
C LEU A 69 0.73 -8.59 -14.07
N ILE A 70 -0.49 -8.77 -13.57
CA ILE A 70 -1.02 -7.96 -12.45
C ILE A 70 -0.19 -8.20 -11.19
N ARG A 71 0.10 -9.47 -10.86
CA ARG A 71 0.94 -9.82 -9.70
C ARG A 71 2.32 -9.15 -9.78
N ASP A 72 2.97 -9.26 -10.94
CA ASP A 72 4.33 -8.77 -11.13
C ASP A 72 4.39 -7.23 -11.09
N ARG A 73 3.33 -6.55 -11.57
CA ARG A 73 3.18 -5.09 -11.45
C ARG A 73 2.96 -4.65 -10.01
N LEU A 74 2.12 -5.35 -9.25
CA LEU A 74 1.94 -5.10 -7.82
C LEU A 74 3.28 -5.26 -7.07
N GLN A 75 4.03 -6.32 -7.33
CA GLN A 75 5.36 -6.51 -6.73
C GLN A 75 6.34 -5.39 -7.10
N THR A 76 6.32 -4.92 -8.35
CA THR A 76 7.17 -3.79 -8.80
C THR A 76 6.83 -2.49 -8.05
N LEU A 77 5.57 -2.32 -7.65
CA LEU A 77 5.10 -1.18 -6.86
C LEU A 77 5.35 -1.34 -5.35
N GLY A 78 5.96 -2.46 -4.90
CA GLY A 78 6.24 -2.73 -3.49
C GLY A 78 5.14 -3.49 -2.76
N PHE A 79 4.11 -3.96 -3.47
CA PHE A 79 3.03 -4.79 -2.93
C PHE A 79 3.37 -6.26 -3.12
N LYS A 80 3.70 -6.95 -2.03
CA LYS A 80 3.90 -8.39 -2.04
C LYS A 80 2.54 -9.07 -1.98
N VAL A 81 2.22 -9.88 -2.99
CA VAL A 81 0.97 -10.65 -3.07
C VAL A 81 1.22 -12.08 -2.59
N GLU A 82 0.40 -12.58 -1.68
CA GLU A 82 0.38 -13.97 -1.21
C GLU A 82 -1.02 -14.55 -1.42
N ASP A 83 -1.11 -15.72 -2.07
CA ASP A 83 -2.37 -16.45 -2.19
C ASP A 83 -2.63 -17.22 -0.88
N THR A 84 -3.78 -16.99 -0.25
CA THR A 84 -4.23 -17.77 0.91
C THR A 84 -5.48 -18.58 0.56
N ASP A 85 -5.83 -19.55 1.43
CA ASP A 85 -7.05 -20.36 1.26
C ASP A 85 -8.34 -19.52 1.31
N SER A 86 -8.27 -18.27 1.80
CA SER A 86 -9.42 -17.35 1.89
C SER A 86 -9.45 -16.29 0.77
N GLY A 87 -8.45 -16.27 -0.11
CA GLY A 87 -8.30 -15.28 -1.18
C GLY A 87 -6.86 -14.75 -1.25
N ALA A 88 -6.55 -14.00 -2.31
CA ALA A 88 -5.25 -13.34 -2.42
C ALA A 88 -5.16 -12.14 -1.47
N GLU A 89 -4.13 -12.10 -0.65
CA GLU A 89 -3.83 -10.97 0.26
C GLU A 89 -2.55 -10.25 -0.19
N TRP A 90 -2.43 -8.96 0.15
CA TRP A 90 -1.23 -8.18 -0.13
C TRP A 90 -0.63 -7.59 1.13
N PHE A 91 0.69 -7.44 1.10
CA PHE A 91 1.49 -6.83 2.15
C PHE A 91 2.41 -5.79 1.53
N ARG A 92 2.42 -4.59 2.08
CA ARG A 92 3.42 -3.58 1.71
C ARG A 92 4.69 -3.84 2.50
N ASN A 93 5.79 -4.03 1.79
CA ASN A 93 7.11 -4.21 2.39
C ASN A 93 7.88 -2.90 2.39
#